data_AF-A0A0H1UDY1-F1
#
_entry.id   AF-A0A0H1UDY1-F1
#
_cell.length_a   1.000
_cell.length_b   1.000
_cell.length_c   1.000
_cell.angle_alpha   90.00
_cell.angle_beta   90.00
_cell.angle_gamma   90.00
#
_symmetry.space_group_name_H-M   'P 1'
#
loop_
_entity.id
_entity.type
_entity.pdbx_description
1 polymer ?
#
loop_
_entity_poly.entity_id
_entity_poly.type
_entity_poly.pdbx_seq_one_letter_code
_entity_poly.pdbx_strand_id
1 'polypeptide(L)'
;MIPDSSFKVLSDMAYNIEKSKAESNGHLQIIEGSQIIDFHQKRSFMVLEVNDDINNGMQAMACQSLDESNHIVIAYSGTNAFNKKDILTDIDSVVLGKNNKLLTCPSSITLREDGISLPCKNPSQITTSKLFAQKIKMNYPDATLWLTGHSLGGYLAMIVASEMRLSARVFNSPSPINNMSEAATSYVISHPEKYHSYRINKDYIGNFGINSSDDKLGISKRVNAKKQHGFYKKIFFHELTRFRLNQQGQIVDIDENKQD
;
A
#
# COMPACT_ATOMS: atom_id res chain seq x y z
N MET A 1 3.42 5.35 18.03
CA MET A 1 3.54 5.57 16.57
C MET A 1 4.04 4.30 15.94
N ILE A 2 3.34 3.82 14.91
CA ILE A 2 3.75 2.61 14.17
C ILE A 2 5.04 2.91 13.36
N PRO A 3 6.09 2.06 13.45
CA PRO A 3 7.36 2.25 12.76
C PRO A 3 7.29 1.83 11.28
N ASP A 4 8.21 2.33 10.44
CA ASP A 4 8.21 2.01 9.01
C ASP A 4 8.42 0.51 8.73
N SER A 5 9.17 -0.18 9.59
CA SER A 5 9.31 -1.64 9.55
C SER A 5 7.98 -2.37 9.61
N SER A 6 7.05 -1.91 10.46
CA SER A 6 5.72 -2.53 10.59
C SER A 6 4.88 -2.28 9.34
N PHE A 7 4.90 -1.07 8.78
CA PHE A 7 4.24 -0.79 7.49
C PHE A 7 4.81 -1.64 6.36
N LYS A 8 6.13 -1.84 6.34
CA LYS A 8 6.81 -2.68 5.37
C LYS A 8 6.38 -4.15 5.50
N VAL A 9 6.30 -4.68 6.71
CA VAL A 9 5.84 -6.06 6.98
C VAL A 9 4.37 -6.23 6.58
N LEU A 10 3.50 -5.29 6.92
CA LEU A 10 2.09 -5.36 6.54
C LEU A 10 1.89 -5.24 5.02
N SER A 11 2.68 -4.41 4.35
CA SER A 11 2.69 -4.33 2.88
C SER A 11 3.11 -5.65 2.22
N ASP A 12 4.04 -6.39 2.84
CA ASP A 12 4.52 -7.69 2.37
C ASP A 12 3.45 -8.78 2.59
N MET A 13 2.85 -8.80 3.78
CA MET A 13 1.84 -9.81 4.16
C MET A 13 0.52 -9.67 3.40
N ALA A 14 0.21 -8.48 2.86
CA ALA A 14 -0.97 -8.28 2.02
C ALA A 14 -0.97 -9.18 0.76
N TYR A 15 0.19 -9.65 0.30
CA TYR A 15 0.30 -10.59 -0.83
C TYR A 15 -0.17 -12.01 -0.51
N ASN A 16 -0.45 -12.33 0.75
CA ASN A 16 -0.79 -13.68 1.22
C ASN A 16 -2.28 -13.84 1.52
N ILE A 17 -3.15 -12.92 1.07
CA ILE A 17 -4.60 -12.98 1.30
C ILE A 17 -5.25 -14.06 0.43
N GLU A 18 -4.90 -14.11 -0.86
CA GLU A 18 -5.33 -15.20 -1.74
C GLU A 18 -4.49 -16.44 -1.46
N LYS A 19 -5.17 -17.57 -1.27
CA LYS A 19 -4.56 -18.85 -0.92
C LYS A 19 -3.45 -19.29 -1.87
N SER A 20 -3.70 -19.21 -3.19
CA SER A 20 -2.73 -19.63 -4.20
C SER A 20 -1.44 -18.80 -4.16
N LYS A 21 -1.57 -17.50 -3.92
CA LYS A 21 -0.45 -16.56 -3.76
C LYS A 21 0.31 -16.86 -2.49
N ALA A 22 -0.38 -17.03 -1.37
CA ALA A 22 0.23 -17.38 -0.09
C ALA A 22 1.08 -18.66 -0.21
N GLU A 23 0.51 -19.72 -0.81
CA GLU A 23 1.22 -20.98 -1.07
C GLU A 23 2.47 -20.76 -1.94
N SER A 24 2.35 -19.97 -3.02
CA SER A 24 3.48 -19.66 -3.91
C SER A 24 4.59 -18.83 -3.22
N ASN A 25 4.22 -18.02 -2.24
CA ASN A 25 5.16 -17.21 -1.45
C ASN A 25 5.77 -18.02 -0.29
N GLY A 26 5.33 -19.26 -0.06
CA GLY A 26 5.77 -20.07 1.09
C GLY A 26 5.17 -19.61 2.42
N HIS A 27 4.00 -18.96 2.39
CA HIS A 27 3.29 -18.46 3.57
C HIS A 27 1.95 -19.16 3.76
N LEU A 28 1.45 -19.12 5.00
CA LEU A 28 0.04 -19.45 5.27
C LEU A 28 -0.85 -18.33 4.75
N GLN A 29 -2.07 -18.68 4.34
CA GLN A 29 -3.07 -17.71 3.93
C GLN A 29 -3.41 -16.77 5.09
N ILE A 30 -3.42 -15.47 4.81
CA ILE A 30 -3.88 -14.45 5.75
C ILE A 30 -5.40 -14.38 5.71
N ILE A 31 -6.00 -14.67 6.87
CA ILE A 31 -7.44 -14.59 7.14
C ILE A 31 -7.70 -13.74 8.39
N GLU A 32 -8.95 -13.38 8.63
CA GLU A 32 -9.37 -12.78 9.91
C GLU A 32 -8.90 -13.62 11.10
N GLY A 33 -8.37 -12.94 12.13
CA GLY A 33 -7.76 -13.58 13.30
C GLY A 33 -6.29 -13.99 13.13
N SER A 34 -5.69 -13.82 11.94
CA SER A 34 -4.26 -14.05 11.75
C SER A 34 -3.43 -13.04 12.55
N GLN A 35 -2.35 -13.50 13.17
CA GLN A 35 -1.38 -12.63 13.85
C GLN A 35 -0.17 -12.38 12.94
N ILE A 36 0.19 -11.11 12.77
CA ILE A 36 1.36 -10.68 12.00
C ILE A 36 2.37 -10.04 12.96
N ILE A 37 3.64 -10.42 12.85
CA ILE A 37 4.71 -9.95 13.73
C ILE A 37 5.75 -9.19 12.92
N ASP A 38 5.98 -7.93 13.28
CA ASP A 38 7.18 -7.20 12.90
C ASP A 38 8.31 -7.60 13.84
N PHE A 39 9.13 -8.56 13.42
CA PHE A 39 10.27 -9.04 14.21
C PHE A 39 11.35 -7.97 14.43
N HIS A 40 11.42 -6.93 13.59
CA HIS A 40 12.41 -5.88 13.73
C HIS A 40 12.12 -5.04 14.99
N GLN A 41 10.86 -4.67 15.18
CA GLN A 41 10.42 -3.84 16.31
C GLN A 41 9.70 -4.62 17.40
N LYS A 42 9.61 -5.96 17.26
CA LYS A 42 8.87 -6.87 18.15
C LYS A 42 7.43 -6.45 18.37
N ARG A 43 6.77 -5.99 17.29
CA ARG A 43 5.39 -5.51 17.33
C ARG A 43 4.45 -6.54 16.74
N SER A 44 3.26 -6.65 17.32
CA SER A 44 2.25 -7.61 16.87
C SER A 44 1.00 -6.91 16.38
N PHE A 45 0.37 -7.52 15.37
CA PHE A 45 -0.86 -7.06 14.77
C PHE A 45 -1.86 -8.19 14.65
N MET A 46 -3.13 -7.90 14.88
CA MET A 46 -4.25 -8.82 14.66
C MET A 46 -4.99 -8.41 13.38
N VAL A 47 -5.21 -9.35 12.47
CA VAL A 47 -6.03 -9.12 11.28
C VAL A 47 -7.50 -9.10 11.69
N LEU A 48 -8.13 -7.95 11.52
CA LEU A 48 -9.54 -7.71 11.84
C LEU A 48 -10.46 -8.08 10.69
N GLU A 49 -10.01 -7.87 9.45
CA GLU A 49 -10.82 -8.11 8.27
C GLU A 49 -9.90 -8.29 7.05
N VAL A 50 -10.31 -9.14 6.12
CA VAL A 50 -9.68 -9.32 4.81
C VAL A 50 -10.70 -9.13 3.70
N ASN A 51 -10.27 -8.65 2.54
CA ASN A 51 -11.05 -8.63 1.32
C ASN A 51 -10.21 -9.20 0.17
N ASP A 52 -10.79 -10.13 -0.58
CA ASP A 52 -10.22 -10.74 -1.78
C ASP A 52 -11.27 -10.65 -2.90
N ASP A 53 -11.26 -9.54 -3.64
CA ASP A 53 -12.26 -9.28 -4.68
C ASP A 53 -11.86 -9.99 -5.98
N ILE A 54 -12.45 -11.18 -6.18
CA ILE A 54 -12.20 -12.02 -7.37
C ILE A 54 -12.56 -11.35 -8.69
N ASN A 55 -13.39 -10.31 -8.71
CA ASN A 55 -13.86 -9.69 -9.94
C ASN A 55 -12.86 -8.69 -10.52
N ASN A 56 -12.12 -7.99 -9.66
CA ASN A 56 -11.16 -6.97 -10.06
C ASN A 56 -9.74 -7.21 -9.55
N GLY A 57 -9.52 -8.25 -8.72
CA GLY A 57 -8.23 -8.64 -8.18
C GLY A 57 -7.73 -7.76 -7.03
N MET A 58 -8.56 -6.86 -6.47
CA MET A 58 -8.19 -6.07 -5.30
C MET A 58 -8.12 -6.94 -4.06
N GLN A 59 -7.02 -6.83 -3.31
CA GLN A 59 -6.87 -7.54 -2.04
C GLN A 59 -6.42 -6.57 -0.96
N ALA A 60 -7.03 -6.67 0.21
CA ALA A 60 -6.77 -5.79 1.32
C ALA A 60 -6.95 -6.49 2.66
N MET A 61 -6.23 -6.04 3.67
CA MET A 61 -6.44 -6.45 5.05
C MET A 61 -6.42 -5.23 5.98
N ALA A 62 -7.18 -5.30 7.07
CA ALA A 62 -7.14 -4.33 8.15
C ALA A 62 -6.51 -4.99 9.38
N CYS A 63 -5.47 -4.38 9.92
CA CYS A 63 -4.67 -4.93 11.01
C CYS A 63 -4.64 -3.98 12.20
N GLN A 64 -5.15 -4.42 13.35
CA GLN A 64 -5.04 -3.67 14.61
C GLN A 64 -3.67 -3.88 15.23
N SER A 65 -3.02 -2.82 15.70
CA SER A 65 -1.82 -2.98 16.53
C SER A 65 -2.19 -3.52 17.91
N LEU A 66 -1.53 -4.57 18.37
CA LEU A 66 -1.72 -5.09 19.74
C LEU A 66 -1.02 -4.22 20.79
N ASP A 67 0.02 -3.47 20.41
CA ASP A 67 0.73 -2.55 21.31
C ASP A 67 0.03 -1.17 21.42
N GLU A 68 -0.69 -0.77 20.37
CA GLU A 68 -1.40 0.51 20.27
C GLU A 68 -2.82 0.25 19.72
N SER A 69 -3.73 -0.28 20.56
CA SER A 69 -5.02 -0.85 20.14
C SER A 69 -5.99 0.10 19.42
N ASN A 70 -5.82 1.42 19.55
CA ASN A 70 -6.60 2.39 18.79
C ASN A 70 -6.04 2.66 17.37
N HIS A 71 -4.93 2.03 16.98
CA HIS A 71 -4.35 2.15 15.65
C HIS A 71 -4.68 0.93 14.79
N ILE A 72 -5.22 1.19 13.61
CA ILE A 72 -5.47 0.19 12.57
C ILE A 72 -4.71 0.58 11.31
N VAL A 73 -4.02 -0.39 10.71
CA VAL A 73 -3.35 -0.24 9.43
C VAL A 73 -4.11 -1.04 8.38
N ILE A 74 -4.53 -0.37 7.31
CA ILE A 74 -5.12 -1.01 6.14
C ILE A 74 -4.01 -1.21 5.11
N ALA A 75 -3.72 -2.45 4.76
CA ALA A 75 -2.70 -2.81 3.78
C ALA A 75 -3.35 -3.37 2.51
N TYR A 76 -2.95 -2.83 1.36
CA TYR A 76 -3.38 -3.30 0.04
C TYR A 76 -2.26 -4.09 -0.63
N SER A 77 -2.61 -5.20 -1.29
CA SER A 77 -1.66 -5.95 -2.11
C SER A 77 -1.40 -5.24 -3.43
N GLY A 78 -0.21 -5.48 -4.00
CA GLY A 78 0.04 -5.17 -5.41
C GLY A 78 -0.15 -6.39 -6.31
N THR A 79 0.22 -6.26 -7.58
CA THR A 79 0.36 -7.41 -8.48
C THR A 79 1.54 -8.29 -8.05
N ASN A 80 1.39 -9.61 -8.15
CA ASN A 80 2.43 -10.59 -7.81
C ASN A 80 3.80 -10.26 -8.42
N ALA A 81 4.83 -10.21 -7.59
CA ALA A 81 6.21 -9.88 -7.97
C ALA A 81 6.86 -10.90 -8.95
N PHE A 82 6.38 -12.14 -8.94
CA PHE A 82 6.97 -13.25 -9.69
C PHE A 82 6.77 -13.16 -11.20
N ASN A 83 5.73 -12.44 -11.67
CA ASN A 83 5.54 -12.17 -13.09
C ASN A 83 5.78 -10.69 -13.41
N LYS A 84 7.06 -10.37 -13.61
CA LYS A 84 7.57 -9.03 -13.91
C LYS A 84 6.92 -8.33 -15.12
N LYS A 85 6.37 -9.11 -16.08
CA LYS A 85 5.64 -8.55 -17.22
C LYS A 85 4.22 -8.12 -16.83
N ASP A 86 3.57 -8.92 -15.98
CA ASP A 86 2.22 -8.63 -15.49
C ASP A 86 2.24 -7.37 -14.63
N ILE A 87 3.22 -7.22 -13.72
CA ILE A 87 3.35 -6.02 -12.88
C ILE A 87 3.40 -4.74 -13.72
N LEU A 88 4.22 -4.72 -14.78
CA LEU A 88 4.33 -3.54 -15.64
C LEU A 88 3.03 -3.29 -16.42
N THR A 89 2.41 -4.34 -16.93
CA THR A 89 1.16 -4.23 -17.71
C THR A 89 -0.02 -3.78 -16.85
N ASP A 90 -0.11 -4.30 -15.63
CA ASP A 90 -1.14 -3.94 -14.66
C ASP A 90 -0.96 -2.50 -14.20
N ILE A 91 0.27 -2.11 -13.88
CA ILE A 91 0.58 -0.74 -13.47
C ILE A 91 0.33 0.24 -14.62
N ASP A 92 0.74 -0.08 -15.85
CA ASP A 92 0.40 0.75 -17.00
C ASP A 92 -1.13 0.86 -17.18
N SER A 93 -1.88 -0.23 -17.03
CA SER A 93 -3.33 -0.23 -17.24
C SER A 93 -4.10 0.52 -16.15
N VAL A 94 -3.67 0.36 -14.90
CA VAL A 94 -4.23 1.03 -13.71
C VAL A 94 -3.79 2.49 -13.70
N VAL A 95 -2.49 2.76 -13.69
CA VAL A 95 -1.96 4.11 -13.55
C VAL A 95 -2.31 4.94 -14.78
N LEU A 96 -2.10 4.48 -16.02
CA LEU A 96 -2.43 5.27 -17.21
C LEU A 96 -3.93 5.36 -17.53
N GLY A 97 -4.81 4.82 -16.67
CA GLY A 97 -6.25 5.09 -16.75
C GLY A 97 -7.00 4.30 -17.81
N LYS A 98 -6.41 3.26 -18.43
CA LYS A 98 -7.13 2.40 -19.39
C LYS A 98 -8.30 1.66 -18.74
N ASN A 99 -8.18 1.31 -17.46
CA ASN A 99 -9.22 0.62 -16.67
C ASN A 99 -9.70 1.41 -15.42
N ASN A 100 -9.21 2.63 -15.22
CA ASN A 100 -9.41 3.40 -13.99
C ASN A 100 -10.16 4.70 -14.20
N LYS A 101 -11.49 4.62 -14.36
CA LYS A 101 -12.33 5.76 -13.99
C LYS A 101 -12.65 5.64 -12.50
N LEU A 102 -11.89 6.38 -11.68
CA LEU A 102 -12.17 6.65 -10.27
C LEU A 102 -13.62 7.17 -10.02
N LEU A 103 -14.31 7.65 -11.06
CA LEU A 103 -15.45 8.56 -10.95
C LEU A 103 -16.76 8.08 -11.60
N THR A 104 -16.89 6.82 -12.03
CA THR A 104 -18.16 6.34 -12.61
C THR A 104 -19.04 5.50 -11.68
N CYS A 105 -18.51 5.08 -10.52
CA CYS A 105 -19.29 4.37 -9.50
C CYS A 105 -19.62 5.35 -8.35
N PRO A 106 -20.90 5.62 -8.06
CA PRO A 106 -21.27 6.38 -6.87
C PRO A 106 -20.63 5.76 -5.62
N SER A 107 -19.86 6.55 -4.87
CA SER A 107 -19.12 6.12 -3.67
C SER A 107 -20.01 5.93 -2.43
N SER A 108 -21.34 5.93 -2.60
CA SER A 108 -22.28 5.68 -1.52
C SER A 108 -22.34 4.18 -1.25
N ILE A 109 -21.65 3.74 -0.19
CA ILE A 109 -21.85 2.42 0.38
C ILE A 109 -23.32 2.30 0.78
N THR A 110 -24.00 1.29 0.26
CA THR A 110 -25.21 0.80 0.92
C THR A 110 -24.80 -0.47 1.67
N LEU A 111 -24.71 -0.37 3.00
CA LEU A 111 -24.57 -1.53 3.86
C LEU A 111 -25.89 -2.30 3.80
N ARG A 112 -25.84 -3.56 3.37
CA ARG A 112 -26.95 -4.51 3.50
C ARG A 112 -26.54 -5.59 4.50
N GLU A 113 -27.52 -6.28 5.07
CA GLU A 113 -27.27 -7.37 6.03
C GLU A 113 -26.39 -8.49 5.46
N ASP A 114 -26.31 -8.61 4.13
CA ASP A 114 -25.50 -9.59 3.40
C ASP A 114 -24.16 -9.05 2.86
N GLY A 115 -23.82 -7.78 3.12
CA GLY A 115 -22.52 -7.19 2.77
C GLY A 115 -22.57 -5.81 2.13
N ILE A 116 -21.51 -5.47 1.39
CA ILE A 116 -21.38 -4.18 0.68
C ILE A 116 -22.14 -4.29 -0.66
N SER A 117 -23.27 -3.59 -0.81
CA SER A 117 -23.94 -3.49 -2.10
C SER A 117 -23.37 -2.33 -2.92
N LEU A 118 -22.81 -2.65 -4.09
CA LEU A 118 -22.20 -1.67 -4.98
C LEU A 118 -23.12 -1.27 -6.12
N PRO A 119 -23.25 0.04 -6.40
CA PRO A 119 -24.14 0.54 -7.45
C PRO A 119 -23.65 0.26 -8.87
N CYS A 120 -22.46 -0.33 -9.05
CA CYS A 120 -21.87 -0.57 -10.36
C CYS A 120 -21.47 -2.02 -10.59
N LYS A 121 -21.72 -2.48 -11.81
CA LYS A 121 -21.24 -3.76 -12.34
C LYS A 121 -19.74 -3.63 -12.63
N ASN A 122 -18.92 -4.47 -12.01
CA ASN A 122 -17.45 -4.49 -12.14
C ASN A 122 -16.75 -3.21 -11.63
N PRO A 123 -16.77 -2.94 -10.31
CA PRO A 123 -16.04 -1.82 -9.73
C PRO A 123 -14.53 -1.95 -9.96
N SER A 124 -13.84 -0.83 -10.16
CA SER A 124 -12.37 -0.80 -10.24
C SER A 124 -11.73 -1.14 -8.89
N GLN A 125 -10.45 -1.54 -8.91
CA GLN A 125 -9.70 -1.79 -7.67
C GLN A 125 -9.62 -0.57 -6.76
N ILE A 126 -9.60 0.65 -7.31
CA ILE A 126 -9.58 1.87 -6.48
C ILE A 126 -10.93 2.04 -5.77
N THR A 127 -12.04 1.80 -6.47
CA THR A 127 -13.38 1.85 -5.88
C THR A 127 -13.48 0.88 -4.71
N THR A 128 -13.16 -0.39 -4.93
CA THR A 128 -13.26 -1.43 -3.88
C THR A 128 -12.26 -1.21 -2.75
N SER A 129 -11.09 -0.65 -3.02
CA SER A 129 -10.14 -0.22 -1.99
C SER A 129 -10.72 0.87 -1.08
N LYS A 130 -11.37 1.89 -1.66
CA LYS A 130 -12.01 2.98 -0.90
C LYS A 130 -13.17 2.48 -0.04
N LEU A 131 -13.98 1.57 -0.60
CA LEU A 131 -15.12 0.98 0.10
C LEU A 131 -14.68 0.12 1.29
N PHE A 132 -13.61 -0.65 1.11
CA PHE A 132 -13.00 -1.40 2.21
C PHE A 132 -12.56 -0.46 3.35
N ALA A 133 -11.81 0.61 3.04
CA ALA A 133 -11.38 1.56 4.06
C ALA A 133 -12.54 2.29 4.74
N GLN A 134 -13.59 2.64 4.01
CA GLN A 134 -14.80 3.22 4.57
C GLN A 134 -15.53 2.23 5.49
N LYS A 135 -15.63 0.94 5.13
CA LYS A 135 -16.18 -0.10 6.01
C LYS A 135 -15.41 -0.19 7.33
N ILE A 136 -14.08 -0.24 7.26
CA ILE A 136 -13.23 -0.24 8.47
C ILE A 136 -13.45 1.02 9.30
N LYS A 137 -13.56 2.21 8.68
CA LYS A 137 -13.84 3.45 9.42
C LYS A 137 -15.21 3.45 10.10
N MET A 138 -16.24 2.84 9.48
CA MET A 138 -17.57 2.71 10.09
C MET A 138 -17.57 1.73 11.25
N ASN A 139 -16.88 0.59 11.11
CA ASN A 139 -16.80 -0.43 12.16
C ASN A 139 -15.92 0.03 13.34
N TYR A 140 -14.93 0.89 13.07
CA TYR A 140 -13.97 1.40 14.06
C TYR A 140 -13.88 2.94 14.00
N PRO A 141 -14.96 3.66 14.39
CA PRO A 141 -15.06 5.10 14.20
C PRO A 141 -14.02 5.90 14.99
N ASP A 142 -13.62 5.41 16.16
CA ASP A 142 -12.63 6.08 17.03
C ASP A 142 -11.18 5.69 16.73
N ALA A 143 -10.96 4.73 15.82
CA ALA A 143 -9.62 4.29 15.47
C ALA A 143 -8.86 5.31 14.61
N THR A 144 -7.57 5.42 14.87
CA THR A 144 -6.61 6.10 14.02
C THR A 144 -6.21 5.16 12.88
N LEU A 145 -6.67 5.49 11.66
CA LEU A 145 -6.40 4.68 10.47
C LEU A 145 -5.15 5.16 9.73
N TRP A 146 -4.31 4.20 9.36
CA TRP A 146 -3.19 4.37 8.43
C TRP A 146 -3.34 3.45 7.23
N LEU A 147 -2.90 3.89 6.07
CA LEU A 147 -2.90 3.08 4.86
C LEU A 147 -1.47 2.74 4.44
N THR A 148 -1.29 1.53 3.91
CA THR A 148 0.00 1.05 3.42
C THR A 148 -0.15 0.10 2.26
N GLY A 149 0.97 -0.16 1.61
CA GLY A 149 1.04 -1.04 0.47
C GLY A 149 2.35 -0.86 -0.28
N HIS A 150 2.63 -1.87 -1.09
CA HIS A 150 3.78 -1.92 -1.98
C HIS A 150 3.31 -1.89 -3.43
N SER A 151 4.08 -1.29 -4.34
CA SER A 151 3.79 -1.31 -5.76
C SER A 151 2.38 -0.74 -6.07
N LEU A 152 1.58 -1.46 -6.86
CA LEU A 152 0.16 -1.17 -7.09
C LEU A 152 -0.65 -1.01 -5.78
N GLY A 153 -0.39 -1.83 -4.76
CA GLY A 153 -1.07 -1.71 -3.46
C GLY A 153 -0.77 -0.38 -2.77
N GLY A 154 0.48 0.09 -2.89
CA GLY A 154 0.85 1.43 -2.40
C GLY A 154 0.16 2.55 -3.18
N TYR A 155 -0.07 2.36 -4.48
CA TYR A 155 -0.81 3.32 -5.31
C TYR A 155 -2.28 3.42 -4.89
N LEU A 156 -2.93 2.27 -4.67
CA LEU A 156 -4.30 2.21 -4.13
C LEU A 156 -4.38 2.86 -2.74
N ALA A 157 -3.45 2.51 -1.85
CA ALA A 157 -3.34 3.07 -0.51
C ALA A 157 -3.24 4.60 -0.53
N MET A 158 -2.42 5.14 -1.43
CA MET A 158 -2.24 6.59 -1.54
C MET A 158 -3.50 7.30 -2.01
N ILE A 159 -4.18 6.78 -3.04
CA ILE A 159 -5.42 7.40 -3.53
C ILE A 159 -6.48 7.38 -2.44
N VAL A 160 -6.71 6.22 -1.81
CA VAL A 160 -7.73 6.09 -0.76
C VAL A 160 -7.41 6.98 0.43
N ALA A 161 -6.15 7.03 0.89
CA ALA A 161 -5.77 7.86 2.01
C ALA A 161 -5.99 9.34 1.71
N SER A 162 -5.63 9.78 0.50
CA SER A 162 -5.80 11.17 0.09
C SER A 162 -7.27 11.57 -0.01
N GLU A 163 -8.09 10.72 -0.63
CA GLU A 163 -9.53 10.92 -0.79
C GLU A 163 -10.29 10.92 0.55
N MET A 164 -9.82 10.13 1.52
CA MET A 164 -10.40 10.04 2.86
C MET A 164 -9.71 10.95 3.90
N ARG A 165 -8.69 11.72 3.49
CA ARG A 165 -7.86 12.58 4.37
C ARG A 165 -7.20 11.82 5.53
N LEU A 166 -6.83 10.57 5.29
CA LEU A 166 -6.10 9.70 6.21
C LEU A 166 -4.59 9.78 5.96
N SER A 167 -3.81 9.11 6.80
CA SER A 167 -2.34 9.07 6.65
C SER A 167 -1.89 7.81 5.92
N ALA A 168 -0.79 7.89 5.17
CA ALA A 168 -0.26 6.76 4.42
C ALA A 168 1.27 6.65 4.47
N ARG A 169 1.76 5.42 4.52
CA ARG A 169 3.17 5.04 4.37
C ARG A 169 3.25 3.94 3.34
N VAL A 170 3.87 4.20 2.20
CA VAL A 170 3.88 3.27 1.06
C VAL A 170 5.28 3.08 0.52
N PHE A 171 5.49 1.96 -0.18
CA PHE A 171 6.80 1.53 -0.65
C PHE A 171 6.79 1.28 -2.15
N ASN A 172 7.70 1.95 -2.87
CA ASN A 172 7.84 1.83 -4.32
C ASN A 172 6.50 1.92 -5.07
N SER A 173 5.59 2.75 -4.57
CA SER A 173 4.29 3.00 -5.18
C SER A 173 4.47 3.93 -6.38
N PRO A 174 3.90 3.68 -7.57
CA PRO A 174 3.88 4.66 -8.66
C PRO A 174 3.11 5.94 -8.27
N SER A 175 3.23 7.00 -9.07
CA SER A 175 2.54 8.28 -8.80
C SER A 175 1.01 8.13 -8.80
N PRO A 176 0.29 8.51 -7.73
CA PRO A 176 -1.18 8.42 -7.66
C PRO A 176 -1.92 9.60 -8.29
N ILE A 177 -1.20 10.69 -8.64
CA ILE A 177 -1.79 12.01 -8.89
C ILE A 177 -2.84 12.04 -10.01
N ASN A 178 -2.73 11.15 -11.00
CA ASN A 178 -3.64 11.11 -12.14
C ASN A 178 -5.02 10.50 -11.81
N ASN A 179 -5.16 9.87 -10.65
CA ASN A 179 -6.40 9.27 -10.16
C ASN A 179 -6.76 9.82 -8.77
N MET A 180 -6.38 11.06 -8.50
CA MET A 180 -6.82 11.81 -7.32
C MET A 180 -7.73 12.94 -7.73
N SER A 181 -8.73 13.26 -6.91
CA SER A 181 -9.49 14.50 -7.06
C SER A 181 -8.60 15.73 -6.81
N GLU A 182 -9.02 16.88 -7.32
CA GLU A 182 -8.35 18.16 -7.04
C GLU A 182 -8.32 18.47 -5.53
N ALA A 183 -9.40 18.14 -4.83
CA ALA A 183 -9.51 18.30 -3.38
C ALA A 183 -8.52 17.41 -2.62
N ALA A 184 -8.41 16.13 -3.02
CA ALA A 184 -7.42 15.21 -2.44
C ALA A 184 -5.99 15.68 -2.73
N THR A 185 -5.71 16.12 -3.96
CA THR A 185 -4.40 16.64 -4.37
C THR A 185 -4.00 17.85 -3.53
N SER A 186 -4.89 18.84 -3.40
CA SER A 186 -4.67 20.03 -2.58
C SER A 186 -4.47 19.69 -1.10
N TYR A 187 -5.21 18.69 -0.60
CA TYR A 187 -5.07 18.21 0.78
C TYR A 187 -3.70 17.58 1.04
N VAL A 188 -3.20 16.76 0.12
CA VAL A 188 -1.86 16.16 0.22
C VAL A 188 -0.77 17.22 0.21
N ILE A 189 -0.84 18.18 -0.72
CA ILE A 189 0.16 19.27 -0.84
C ILE A 189 0.21 20.12 0.43
N SER A 190 -0.93 20.34 1.10
CA SER A 190 -1.01 21.13 2.33
C SER A 190 -0.69 20.34 3.61
N HIS A 191 -0.65 19.01 3.55
CA HIS A 191 -0.39 18.13 4.70
C HIS A 191 0.63 17.03 4.37
N PRO A 192 1.83 17.38 3.84
CA PRO A 192 2.82 16.39 3.41
C PRO A 192 3.32 15.49 4.55
N GLU A 193 3.21 15.93 5.81
CA GLU A 193 3.59 15.16 7.00
C GLU A 193 2.76 13.88 7.21
N LYS A 194 1.58 13.79 6.60
CA LYS A 194 0.71 12.61 6.66
C LYS A 194 1.07 11.52 5.66
N TYR A 195 1.94 11.82 4.69
CA TYR A 195 2.17 10.95 3.54
C TYR A 195 3.66 10.70 3.35
N HIS A 196 4.07 9.44 3.54
CA HIS A 196 5.45 9.01 3.33
C HIS A 196 5.48 8.04 2.15
N SER A 197 5.95 8.50 0.99
CA SER A 197 6.08 7.66 -0.20
C SER A 197 7.55 7.27 -0.40
N TYR A 198 7.97 6.14 0.19
CA TYR A 198 9.35 5.67 0.09
C TYR A 198 9.63 5.09 -1.29
N ARG A 199 10.68 5.57 -1.94
CA ARG A 199 11.02 5.22 -3.34
C ARG A 199 12.49 4.93 -3.48
N ILE A 200 12.81 3.80 -4.09
CA ILE A 200 14.18 3.49 -4.45
C ILE A 200 14.56 4.24 -5.73
N ASN A 201 15.69 4.97 -5.70
CA ASN A 201 16.14 5.82 -6.80
C ASN A 201 16.21 5.12 -8.17
N LYS A 202 16.56 3.83 -8.19
CA LYS A 202 16.73 3.04 -9.42
C LYS A 202 15.52 2.16 -9.77
N ASP A 203 14.45 2.23 -8.98
CA ASP A 203 13.23 1.46 -9.25
C ASP A 203 12.43 2.10 -10.40
N TYR A 204 12.26 1.35 -11.49
CA TYR A 204 11.49 1.84 -12.64
C TYR A 204 9.99 1.96 -12.31
N ILE A 205 9.45 0.99 -11.58
CA ILE A 205 8.02 0.90 -11.34
C ILE A 205 7.58 1.94 -10.32
N GLY A 206 8.29 2.00 -9.18
CA GLY A 206 8.02 3.00 -8.16
C GLY A 206 8.14 4.40 -8.73
N ASN A 207 9.11 4.70 -9.59
CA ASN A 207 9.23 6.04 -10.17
C ASN A 207 8.33 6.29 -11.39
N PHE A 208 7.42 5.37 -11.73
CA PHE A 208 6.49 5.56 -12.84
C PHE A 208 5.50 6.71 -12.56
N GLY A 209 5.24 7.54 -13.57
CA GLY A 209 4.39 8.73 -13.44
C GLY A 209 5.03 9.89 -12.65
N ILE A 210 6.31 9.79 -12.29
CA ILE A 210 7.10 10.88 -11.70
C ILE A 210 8.22 11.25 -12.68
N ASN A 211 8.18 12.45 -13.23
CA ASN A 211 9.34 12.96 -13.96
C ASN A 211 10.44 13.27 -12.94
N SER A 212 11.70 12.99 -13.26
CA SER A 212 12.83 13.07 -12.31
C SER A 212 13.01 14.45 -11.65
N SER A 213 12.37 15.50 -12.19
CA SER A 213 12.33 16.88 -11.70
C SER A 213 10.99 17.35 -11.11
N ASP A 214 9.93 16.53 -11.11
CA ASP A 214 8.55 17.00 -10.81
C ASP A 214 7.80 15.99 -9.93
N ASP A 215 8.12 15.97 -8.62
CA ASP A 215 7.23 15.38 -7.60
C ASP A 215 6.18 16.42 -7.21
N LYS A 216 5.10 16.49 -7.99
CA LYS A 216 4.00 17.46 -7.80
C LYS A 216 3.33 17.37 -6.44
N LEU A 217 3.40 16.23 -5.77
CA LEU A 217 2.81 16.04 -4.44
C LEU A 217 3.79 16.41 -3.31
N GLY A 218 5.10 16.41 -3.59
CA GLY A 218 6.15 16.76 -2.60
C GLY A 218 6.31 15.75 -1.45
N ILE A 219 5.83 14.51 -1.62
CA ILE A 219 5.78 13.47 -0.56
C ILE A 219 6.76 12.32 -0.76
N SER A 220 7.56 12.36 -1.84
CA SER A 220 8.52 11.31 -2.16
C SER A 220 9.73 11.34 -1.22
N LYS A 221 9.95 10.23 -0.53
CA LYS A 221 11.14 9.96 0.27
C LYS A 221 12.06 9.03 -0.50
N ARG A 222 12.99 9.64 -1.24
CA ARG A 222 13.95 8.92 -2.11
C ARG A 222 15.08 8.31 -1.30
N VAL A 223 15.38 7.04 -1.55
CA VAL A 223 16.46 6.29 -0.90
C VAL A 223 17.21 5.42 -1.88
N ASN A 224 18.45 5.07 -1.55
CA ASN A 224 19.22 4.08 -2.28
C ASN A 224 18.85 2.67 -1.80
N ALA A 225 18.85 1.71 -2.73
CA ALA A 225 18.68 0.31 -2.37
C ALA A 225 19.87 -0.23 -1.57
N LYS A 226 19.62 -1.26 -0.75
CA LYS A 226 20.66 -2.13 -0.19
C LYS A 226 21.68 -2.53 -1.26
N LYS A 227 22.97 -2.29 -1.00
CA LYS A 227 24.08 -2.64 -1.91
C LYS A 227 24.02 -4.14 -2.16
N GLN A 228 24.02 -4.53 -3.44
CA GLN A 228 24.19 -5.91 -3.84
C GLN A 228 25.26 -5.96 -4.92
N HIS A 229 26.15 -6.95 -4.87
CA HIS A 229 27.21 -7.13 -5.86
C HIS A 229 26.62 -7.70 -7.15
N GLY A 230 26.74 -6.98 -8.28
CA GLY A 230 26.38 -7.48 -9.62
C GLY A 230 25.58 -6.52 -10.52
N PHE A 231 25.51 -6.86 -11.81
CA PHE A 231 24.72 -6.15 -12.84
C PHE A 231 23.30 -6.71 -12.87
N TYR A 232 22.32 -6.00 -12.30
CA TYR A 232 20.92 -6.45 -12.24
C TYR A 232 19.96 -5.50 -12.95
N LYS A 233 18.89 -6.08 -13.52
CA LYS A 233 17.79 -5.36 -14.19
C LYS A 233 17.07 -4.42 -13.22
N LYS A 234 16.60 -3.26 -13.71
CA LYS A 234 15.94 -2.21 -12.91
C LYS A 234 14.78 -2.70 -12.02
N ILE A 235 14.07 -3.74 -12.44
CA ILE A 235 12.95 -4.33 -11.68
C ILE A 235 13.35 -5.03 -10.37
N PHE A 236 14.64 -5.36 -10.17
CA PHE A 236 15.12 -5.87 -8.88
C PHE A 236 15.15 -4.82 -7.78
N PHE A 237 15.10 -3.54 -8.12
CA PHE A 237 15.02 -2.43 -7.16
C PHE A 237 13.61 -2.24 -6.61
N HIS A 238 12.61 -2.92 -7.17
CA HIS A 238 11.23 -2.77 -6.79
C HIS A 238 10.90 -3.50 -5.47
N GLU A 239 11.60 -4.58 -5.13
CA GLU A 239 11.29 -5.41 -3.97
C GLU A 239 11.37 -4.67 -2.62
N LEU A 240 10.46 -4.99 -1.70
CA LEU A 240 10.48 -4.46 -0.32
C LEU A 240 11.79 -4.77 0.40
N THR A 241 12.43 -5.91 0.12
CA THR A 241 13.70 -6.33 0.74
C THR A 241 14.85 -5.36 0.48
N ARG A 242 14.72 -4.47 -0.52
CA ARG A 242 15.74 -3.48 -0.89
C ARG A 242 15.80 -2.26 0.02
N PHE A 243 14.76 -2.03 0.81
CA PHE A 243 14.75 -0.96 1.81
C PHE A 243 15.65 -1.31 3.00
N ARG A 244 16.39 -0.31 3.51
CA ARG A 244 17.15 -0.39 4.76
C ARG A 244 16.30 0.10 5.92
N LEU A 245 16.53 -0.50 7.08
CA LEU A 245 15.93 -0.12 8.34
C LEU A 245 17.08 0.17 9.33
N ASN A 246 16.98 1.28 10.06
CA ASN A 246 17.83 1.49 11.24
C ASN A 246 17.26 0.75 12.46
N GLN A 247 17.93 0.82 13.61
CA GLN A 247 17.53 0.12 14.83
C GLN A 247 16.14 0.52 15.35
N GLN A 248 15.65 1.70 14.98
CA GLN A 248 14.35 2.23 15.37
C GLN A 248 13.23 1.82 14.39
N GLY A 249 13.56 1.04 13.35
CA GLY A 249 12.62 0.57 12.35
C GLY A 249 12.21 1.66 11.36
N GLN A 250 13.05 2.67 11.15
CA GLN A 250 12.84 3.74 10.16
C GLN A 250 13.55 3.43 8.85
N ILE A 251 12.97 3.81 7.72
CA ILE A 251 13.66 3.70 6.42
C ILE A 251 14.83 4.69 6.38
N VAL A 252 16.01 4.20 5.98
CA VAL A 252 17.24 5.01 5.88
C VAL A 252 17.93 4.86 4.52
N ASP A 253 18.65 5.90 4.10
CA ASP A 253 19.41 5.90 2.84
C ASP A 253 20.73 5.10 2.96
N ILE A 254 21.41 5.24 4.09
CA ILE A 254 22.66 4.55 4.44
C ILE A 254 22.43 3.59 5.61
N ASP A 255 23.23 2.52 5.69
CA ASP A 255 23.22 1.64 6.86
C ASP A 255 23.90 2.37 8.03
N GLU A 256 23.13 2.94 8.96
CA GLU A 256 23.64 3.61 10.17
C GLU A 256 24.43 2.66 11.10
N ASN A 257 24.35 1.35 10.86
CA ASN A 257 25.11 0.32 11.58
C ASN A 257 26.52 0.07 11.02
N LYS A 258 27.03 0.92 10.13
CA LYS A 258 28.47 0.98 9.83
C LYS A 258 29.10 2.12 10.63
N GLN A 259 29.43 1.84 11.88
CA GLN A 259 30.60 2.49 12.47
C GLN A 259 31.82 1.86 11.80
N ASP A 260 32.57 2.69 11.06
CA ASP A 260 33.91 2.35 10.56
C ASP A 260 34.88 2.09 11.73
#